data_AF-A0A0F9QMP6-F1
#
_entry.id   AF-A0A0F9QMP6-F1
#
_cell.length_a   1.000
_cell.length_b   1.000
_cell.length_c   1.000
_cell.angle_alpha   90.00
_cell.angle_beta   90.00
_cell.angle_gamma   90.00
#
_symmetry.space_group_name_H-M   'P 1'
#
loop_
_entity.id
_entity.type
_entity.pdbx_description
1 polymer ?
#
loop_
_entity_poly.entity_id
_entity_poly.type
_entity_poly.pdbx_seq_one_letter_code
_entity_poly.pdbx_strand_id
1 'polypeptide(L)'
;MNSFVEFPTFDNDFVDFDRPKYLRFREGFPTTVRILDNSAHRVRKHWINKARTSLLCLGETCPICASNDKIRGENPKNFRNIKGYIPVQYRYMVNVLDRTMVVIDPETEEEYIAQKGQFPLISSDNERSLAGIDPQPSNTIKILERGKTLFENFLAIHNETSESDGDGNLVSGGLTAFDLKLLTLGAGVDMTISVMPILQNNDDVAAILEENELTLHDLSTVGLQLTSDEIEQVAYAGTSLSDIFSARKADEEAETTPEMAETLADVSESVASLFDDDTAEVEA
;
A
#
# COMPACT_ATOMS: atom_id res chain seq x y z
N MET A 1 -31.88 16.45 -21.11
CA MET A 1 -31.72 15.94 -19.73
C MET A 1 -30.23 15.68 -19.53
N ASN A 2 -29.56 16.49 -18.69
CA ASN A 2 -28.27 16.14 -18.07
C ASN A 2 -28.48 14.84 -17.25
N SER A 3 -27.55 13.96 -16.93
CA SER A 3 -26.09 13.91 -16.82
C SER A 3 -25.77 12.41 -16.60
N PHE A 4 -24.64 11.83 -16.97
CA PHE A 4 -23.51 11.62 -16.05
C PHE A 4 -22.30 11.13 -16.85
N VAL A 5 -21.30 12.02 -16.95
CA VAL A 5 -19.86 11.78 -17.09
C VAL A 5 -19.46 10.31 -17.26
N GLU A 6 -19.17 9.91 -18.50
CA GLU A 6 -18.25 8.81 -18.77
C GLU A 6 -16.85 9.30 -18.37
N PHE A 7 -16.28 8.70 -17.32
CA PHE A 7 -14.86 8.84 -17.05
C PHE A 7 -14.11 8.05 -18.11
N PRO A 8 -13.04 8.60 -18.71
CA PRO A 8 -12.17 7.79 -19.55
C PRO A 8 -11.60 6.64 -18.70
N THR A 9 -11.83 5.41 -19.15
CA THR A 9 -11.10 4.24 -18.68
C THR A 9 -9.66 4.43 -19.12
N PHE A 10 -8.80 4.77 -18.17
CA PHE A 10 -7.36 4.70 -18.38
C PHE A 10 -6.97 3.23 -18.38
N ASP A 11 -6.74 2.67 -19.56
CA ASP A 11 -5.92 1.47 -19.69
C ASP A 11 -4.52 1.83 -19.18
N ASN A 12 -4.22 1.39 -17.96
CA ASN A 12 -2.88 1.47 -17.39
C ASN A 12 -2.05 0.33 -17.98
N ASP A 13 -1.58 0.49 -19.21
CA ASP A 13 -0.42 -0.26 -19.69
C ASP A 13 0.84 0.39 -19.10
N PHE A 14 0.99 0.28 -17.78
CA PHE A 14 2.26 0.49 -17.08
C PHE A 14 2.74 -0.88 -16.64
N VAL A 15 3.94 -1.24 -17.11
CA VAL A 15 4.77 -2.35 -16.62
C VAL A 15 4.55 -2.55 -15.11
N ASP A 16 4.15 -3.76 -14.73
CA ASP A 16 3.65 -4.21 -13.41
C ASP A 16 4.27 -3.53 -12.19
N PHE A 17 3.82 -2.32 -11.87
CA PHE A 17 3.97 -1.79 -10.52
C PHE A 17 2.84 -2.41 -9.70
N ASP A 18 3.09 -3.58 -9.10
CA ASP A 18 2.13 -4.23 -8.20
C ASP A 18 1.80 -3.25 -7.07
N ARG A 19 0.65 -2.58 -7.20
CA ARG A 19 0.23 -1.57 -6.24
C ARG A 19 -0.08 -2.29 -4.93
N PRO A 20 0.57 -1.92 -3.81
CA PRO A 20 0.34 -2.61 -2.55
C PRO A 20 -1.14 -2.65 -2.20
N LYS A 21 -1.68 -3.86 -2.01
CA LYS A 21 -3.10 -4.06 -1.71
C LYS A 21 -3.30 -3.89 -0.21
N TYR A 22 -4.00 -2.85 0.20
CA TYR A 22 -4.28 -2.63 1.62
C TYR A 22 -5.54 -3.36 2.07
N LEU A 23 -5.51 -3.93 3.28
CA LEU A 23 -6.67 -4.52 3.91
C LEU A 23 -7.71 -3.43 4.22
N ARG A 24 -8.92 -3.59 3.69
CA ARG A 24 -10.03 -2.65 3.90
C ARG A 24 -11.07 -3.24 4.83
N PHE A 25 -11.24 -2.59 5.97
CA PHE A 25 -12.28 -2.95 6.94
C PHE A 25 -13.63 -2.42 6.49
N ARG A 26 -14.68 -3.23 6.66
CA ARG A 26 -16.08 -2.84 6.43
C ARG A 26 -16.87 -3.06 7.71
N GLU A 27 -17.73 -2.11 8.03
CA GLU A 27 -18.55 -2.18 9.23
C GLU A 27 -19.46 -3.42 9.22
N GLY A 28 -19.50 -4.14 10.34
CA GLY A 28 -20.36 -5.31 10.53
C GLY A 28 -19.91 -6.56 9.77
N PHE A 29 -18.79 -6.50 9.05
CA PHE A 29 -18.28 -7.64 8.29
C PHE A 29 -16.98 -8.17 8.92
N PRO A 30 -16.95 -9.44 9.35
CA PRO A 30 -15.74 -10.03 9.92
C PRO A 30 -14.71 -10.29 8.82
N THR A 31 -13.50 -9.78 9.01
CA THR A 31 -12.35 -10.03 8.14
C THR A 31 -11.49 -11.11 8.80
N THR A 32 -11.08 -12.15 8.06
CA THR A 32 -10.23 -13.22 8.61
C THR A 32 -8.85 -13.12 8.00
N VAL A 33 -7.81 -13.05 8.81
CA VAL A 33 -6.43 -12.84 8.34
C VAL A 33 -5.43 -13.72 9.08
N ARG A 34 -4.35 -14.11 8.41
CA ARG A 34 -3.13 -14.63 9.05
C ARG A 34 -2.07 -13.54 9.02
N ILE A 35 -1.44 -13.23 10.14
CA ILE A 35 -0.30 -12.30 10.17
C ILE A 35 0.95 -13.06 9.72
N LEU A 36 1.71 -12.47 8.80
CA LEU A 36 2.88 -13.12 8.19
C LEU A 36 4.20 -12.54 8.70
N ASP A 37 4.18 -11.31 9.22
CA ASP A 37 5.38 -10.69 9.79
C ASP A 37 5.52 -10.98 11.27
N ASN A 38 6.77 -11.23 11.69
CA ASN A 38 7.13 -11.37 13.10
C ASN A 38 7.17 -10.03 13.86
N SER A 39 7.18 -8.91 13.13
CA SER A 39 7.24 -7.58 13.73
C SER A 39 6.49 -6.55 12.89
N ALA A 40 5.85 -5.58 13.54
CA ALA A 40 5.16 -4.51 12.85
C ALA A 40 6.12 -3.41 12.37
N HIS A 41 6.01 -3.03 11.10
CA HIS A 41 6.73 -1.89 10.55
C HIS A 41 6.04 -0.58 10.95
N ARG A 42 6.77 0.30 11.66
CA ARG A 42 6.22 1.57 12.15
C ARG A 42 6.55 2.70 11.19
N VAL A 43 5.52 3.37 10.70
CA VAL A 43 5.65 4.55 9.82
C VAL A 43 5.03 5.79 10.45
N ARG A 44 5.54 6.94 10.03
CA ARG A 44 4.98 8.27 10.35
C ARG A 44 4.32 8.82 9.11
N LYS A 45 3.09 9.29 9.22
CA LYS A 45 2.33 9.86 8.10
C LYS A 45 1.67 11.19 8.48
N HIS A 46 1.39 12.01 7.47
CA HIS A 46 0.55 13.19 7.59
C HIS A 46 -0.68 13.03 6.69
N TRP A 47 -1.86 13.26 7.26
CA TRP A 47 -3.10 13.33 6.46
C TRP A 47 -3.29 14.74 5.93
N ILE A 48 -3.22 14.91 4.62
CA ILE A 48 -3.38 16.20 3.95
C ILE A 48 -4.83 16.37 3.54
N ASN A 49 -5.59 17.13 4.34
CA ASN A 49 -7.03 17.33 4.11
C ASN A 49 -7.37 17.85 2.71
N LYS A 50 -6.57 18.77 2.16
CA LYS A 50 -6.79 19.34 0.81
C LYS A 50 -6.68 18.29 -0.29
N ALA A 51 -5.65 17.46 -0.22
CA ALA A 51 -5.38 16.40 -1.19
C ALA A 51 -6.10 15.07 -0.87
N ARG A 52 -6.78 14.97 0.29
CA ARG A 52 -7.47 13.77 0.79
C ARG A 52 -6.58 12.52 0.73
N THR A 53 -5.32 12.68 1.09
CA THR A 53 -4.31 11.63 1.00
C THR A 53 -3.38 11.62 2.21
N SER A 54 -2.74 10.48 2.45
CA SER A 54 -1.68 10.36 3.47
C SER A 54 -0.31 10.39 2.80
N LEU A 55 0.58 11.24 3.30
CA LEU A 55 1.98 11.30 2.88
C LEU A 55 2.88 10.71 3.95
N LEU A 56 3.94 10.00 3.55
CA LEU A 56 5.00 9.59 4.47
C LEU A 56 5.72 10.82 5.03
N CYS A 57 5.99 10.81 6.33
CA CYS A 57 6.71 11.88 7.01
C CYS A 57 8.22 11.65 6.89
N LEU A 58 8.94 12.65 6.38
CA LEU A 58 10.40 12.62 6.23
C LEU A 58 11.17 12.78 7.55
N GLY A 59 10.48 12.82 8.69
CA GLY A 59 11.11 13.00 9.99
C GLY A 59 11.57 14.42 10.24
N GLU A 60 12.87 14.59 10.50
CA GLU A 60 13.46 15.89 10.85
C GLU A 60 13.47 16.86 9.67
N THR A 61 13.57 16.33 8.45
CA THR A 61 13.52 17.12 7.21
C THR A 61 12.09 17.35 6.71
N CYS A 62 11.06 16.95 7.47
CA CYS A 62 9.68 17.11 7.04
C CYS A 62 9.20 18.56 7.23
N PRO A 63 8.82 19.28 6.16
CA PRO A 63 8.40 20.68 6.26
C PRO A 63 7.12 20.85 7.09
N ILE A 64 6.25 19.82 7.10
CA ILE A 64 5.06 19.78 7.95
C ILE A 64 5.42 19.73 9.43
N CYS A 65 6.40 18.91 9.80
CA CYS A 65 6.88 18.83 11.19
C CYS A 65 7.50 20.16 11.63
N ALA A 66 8.36 20.76 10.80
CA ALA A 66 8.97 22.06 11.07
C ALA A 66 7.90 23.17 11.28
N SER A 67 6.89 23.21 10.42
CA SER A 67 5.75 24.13 10.57
C SER A 67 4.95 23.87 11.86
N ASN A 68 4.69 22.60 12.18
CA ASN A 68 4.01 22.22 13.43
C ASN A 68 4.81 22.59 14.68
N ASP A 69 6.14 22.51 14.65
CA ASP A 69 7.01 22.93 15.76
C ASP A 69 6.91 24.45 15.97
N LYS A 70 6.94 25.23 14.90
CA LYS A 70 6.73 26.68 14.95
C LYS A 70 5.36 27.04 15.55
N ILE A 71 4.29 26.41 15.06
CA ILE A 71 2.93 26.64 15.56
C ILE A 71 2.83 26.27 17.06
N ARG A 72 3.48 25.18 17.49
CA ARG A 72 3.52 24.78 18.90
C ARG A 72 4.27 25.79 19.77
N GLY A 73 5.37 26.35 19.28
CA GLY A 73 6.13 27.39 19.98
C GLY A 73 5.33 28.69 20.14
N GLU A 74 4.64 29.12 19.08
CA GLU A 74 3.84 30.36 19.09
C GLU A 74 2.51 30.21 19.85
N ASN A 75 1.90 29.02 19.82
CA ASN A 75 0.53 28.77 20.32
C ASN A 75 0.44 27.52 21.22
N PRO A 76 1.18 27.43 22.33
CA PRO A 76 1.35 26.18 23.09
C PRO A 76 0.07 25.59 23.69
N LYS A 77 -0.95 26.43 23.97
CA LYS A 77 -2.20 25.98 24.60
C LYS A 77 -3.24 25.46 23.62
N ASN A 78 -3.20 25.90 22.35
CA ASN A 78 -4.26 25.67 21.37
C ASN A 78 -3.74 25.34 19.96
N PHE A 79 -2.45 25.00 19.80
CA PHE A 79 -1.80 24.68 18.52
C PHE A 79 -2.60 23.72 17.63
N ARG A 80 -3.32 22.74 18.21
CA ARG A 80 -4.13 21.77 17.47
C ARG A 80 -5.27 22.40 16.66
N ASN A 81 -5.73 23.57 17.08
CA ASN A 81 -6.83 24.30 16.44
C ASN A 81 -6.32 25.40 15.50
N ILE A 82 -5.01 25.61 15.43
CA ILE A 82 -4.42 26.62 14.56
C ILE A 82 -4.43 26.10 13.12
N LYS A 83 -4.94 26.92 12.19
CA LYS A 83 -4.98 26.59 10.76
C LYS A 83 -3.56 26.30 10.27
N GLY A 84 -3.41 25.19 9.54
CA GLY A 84 -2.11 24.75 9.02
C GLY A 84 -1.39 23.74 9.91
N TYR A 85 -1.86 23.52 11.16
CA TYR A 85 -1.38 22.41 11.96
C TYR A 85 -1.87 21.07 11.37
N ILE A 86 -0.93 20.20 10.99
CA ILE A 86 -1.21 18.90 10.39
C ILE A 86 -0.54 17.82 11.25
N PRO A 87 -1.26 17.13 12.13
CA PRO A 87 -0.64 16.21 13.10
C PRO A 87 0.09 15.06 12.41
N VAL A 88 1.21 14.65 13.01
CA VAL A 88 1.86 13.37 12.68
C VAL A 88 0.99 12.22 13.19
N GLN A 89 0.74 11.24 12.34
CA GLN A 89 0.07 9.99 12.67
C GLN A 89 1.12 8.87 12.69
N TYR A 90 1.14 8.10 13.77
CA TYR A 90 1.92 6.86 13.84
C TYR A 90 1.04 5.70 13.40
N ARG A 91 1.51 4.97 12.38
CA ARG A 91 0.85 3.80 11.83
C ARG A 91 1.79 2.61 11.92
N TYR A 92 1.20 1.44 12.03
CA TYR A 92 1.89 0.17 12.07
C TYR A 92 1.36 -0.68 10.92
N MET A 93 2.26 -1.37 10.25
CA MET A 93 2.00 -2.17 9.06
C MET A 93 2.51 -3.59 9.29
N VAL A 94 1.73 -4.56 8.81
CA VAL A 94 2.16 -5.95 8.61
C VAL A 94 1.56 -6.48 7.31
N ASN A 95 2.28 -7.36 6.65
CA ASN A 95 1.78 -8.29 5.66
C ASN A 95 0.84 -9.29 6.33
N VAL A 96 -0.30 -9.49 5.70
CA VAL A 96 -1.29 -10.46 6.10
C VAL A 96 -1.75 -11.27 4.90
N LEU A 97 -2.02 -12.56 5.12
CA LEU A 97 -2.80 -13.37 4.19
C LEU A 97 -4.27 -13.14 4.53
N ASP A 98 -5.01 -12.51 3.61
CA ASP A 98 -6.45 -12.33 3.75
C ASP A 98 -7.17 -13.64 3.39
N ARG A 99 -7.78 -14.27 4.40
CA ARG A 99 -8.54 -15.52 4.28
C ARG A 99 -10.04 -15.30 4.44
N THR A 100 -10.48 -14.07 4.27
CA THR A 100 -11.89 -13.73 4.25
C THR A 100 -12.60 -14.52 3.15
N MET A 101 -13.74 -15.12 3.49
CA MET A 101 -14.54 -15.85 2.52
C MET A 101 -15.14 -14.89 1.50
N VAL A 102 -14.90 -15.19 0.23
CA VAL A 102 -15.37 -14.45 -0.94
C VAL A 102 -15.99 -15.42 -1.95
N VAL A 103 -16.92 -14.91 -2.74
CA VAL A 103 -17.32 -15.56 -4.00
C VAL A 103 -16.47 -14.93 -5.09
N ILE A 104 -15.76 -15.74 -5.87
CA ILE A 104 -14.94 -15.26 -6.98
C ILE A 104 -15.73 -15.51 -8.27
N ASP A 105 -15.95 -14.46 -9.06
CA ASP A 105 -16.55 -14.60 -10.39
C ASP A 105 -15.58 -15.37 -11.30
N PRO A 106 -15.96 -16.54 -11.84
CA PRO A 106 -15.05 -17.39 -12.62
C PRO A 106 -14.64 -16.77 -13.96
N GLU A 107 -15.34 -15.73 -14.44
CA GLU A 107 -15.03 -15.09 -15.70
C GLU A 107 -14.15 -13.85 -15.53
N THR A 108 -14.32 -13.10 -14.45
CA THR A 108 -13.61 -11.82 -14.22
C THR A 108 -12.59 -11.85 -13.10
N GLU A 109 -12.58 -12.93 -12.31
CA GLU A 109 -11.78 -13.08 -11.09
C GLU A 109 -12.09 -12.02 -10.02
N GLU A 110 -13.21 -11.30 -10.16
CA GLU A 110 -13.62 -10.28 -9.20
C GLU A 110 -14.10 -10.94 -7.89
N GLU A 111 -13.62 -10.42 -6.76
CA GLU A 111 -13.99 -10.92 -5.43
C GLU A 111 -15.23 -10.22 -4.86
N TYR A 112 -16.23 -11.03 -4.50
CA TYR A 112 -17.48 -10.60 -3.88
C TYR A 112 -17.53 -11.04 -2.43
N ILE A 113 -17.50 -10.08 -1.51
CA ILE A 113 -17.67 -10.34 -0.08
C ILE A 113 -19.15 -10.40 0.32
N ALA A 114 -19.45 -11.09 1.42
CA ALA A 114 -20.82 -11.13 1.93
C ALA A 114 -21.26 -9.75 2.46
N GLN A 115 -22.49 -9.35 2.14
CA GLN A 115 -23.14 -8.16 2.69
C GLN A 115 -24.24 -8.61 3.65
N LYS A 116 -24.14 -8.20 4.92
CA LYS A 116 -25.09 -8.61 5.98
C LYS A 116 -25.26 -10.14 6.10
N GLY A 117 -24.16 -10.88 5.88
CA GLY A 117 -24.14 -12.34 5.95
C GLY A 117 -24.62 -13.07 4.70
N GLN A 118 -24.93 -12.36 3.61
CA GLN A 118 -25.35 -12.97 2.34
C GLN A 118 -24.39 -12.54 1.22
N PHE A 119 -23.93 -13.51 0.42
CA PHE A 119 -23.14 -13.20 -0.77
C PHE A 119 -24.04 -12.64 -1.87
N PRO A 120 -23.54 -11.68 -2.68
CA PRO A 120 -24.23 -11.23 -3.88
C PRO A 120 -24.57 -12.41 -4.79
N LEU A 121 -25.78 -12.42 -5.32
CA LEU A 121 -26.22 -13.44 -6.28
C LEU A 121 -25.95 -13.04 -7.74
N ILE A 122 -25.54 -11.80 -7.95
CA ILE A 122 -25.31 -11.21 -9.26
C ILE A 122 -24.02 -10.40 -9.19
N SER A 123 -23.25 -10.40 -10.28
CA SER A 123 -22.03 -9.61 -10.47
C SER A 123 -22.27 -8.10 -10.41
N SER A 124 -21.18 -7.34 -10.31
CA SER A 124 -21.17 -5.87 -10.18
C SER A 124 -21.76 -5.15 -11.41
N ASP A 125 -21.64 -5.75 -12.59
CA ASP A 125 -22.22 -5.30 -13.86
C ASP A 125 -23.70 -5.70 -14.05
N ASN A 126 -24.27 -6.48 -13.13
CA ASN A 126 -25.62 -7.07 -13.21
C ASN A 126 -25.85 -8.06 -14.36
N GLU A 127 -24.80 -8.57 -15.01
CA GLU A 127 -24.96 -9.44 -16.19
C GLU A 127 -24.85 -10.93 -15.85
N ARG A 128 -24.10 -11.29 -14.79
CA ARG A 128 -23.77 -12.68 -14.46
C ARG A 128 -24.37 -13.11 -13.14
N SER A 129 -24.81 -14.37 -13.10
CA SER A 129 -25.32 -15.01 -11.89
C SER A 129 -24.17 -15.61 -11.09
N LEU A 130 -24.02 -15.17 -9.84
CA LEU A 130 -23.12 -15.75 -8.84
C LEU A 130 -23.81 -16.82 -7.96
N ALA A 131 -25.10 -17.09 -8.23
CA ALA A 131 -25.86 -18.08 -7.48
C ALA A 131 -25.28 -19.49 -7.67
N GLY A 132 -25.00 -20.17 -6.55
CA GLY A 132 -24.47 -21.53 -6.55
C GLY A 132 -22.95 -21.63 -6.64
N ILE A 133 -22.23 -20.50 -6.65
CA ILE A 133 -20.78 -20.49 -6.47
C ILE A 133 -20.48 -20.62 -4.97
N ASP A 134 -19.69 -21.62 -4.61
CA ASP A 134 -19.30 -21.85 -3.22
C ASP A 134 -18.28 -20.78 -2.78
N PRO A 135 -18.49 -20.13 -1.63
CA PRO A 135 -17.51 -19.19 -1.08
C PRO A 135 -16.20 -19.90 -0.75
N GLN A 136 -15.09 -19.24 -1.04
CA GLN A 136 -13.73 -19.70 -0.75
C GLN A 136 -12.88 -18.59 -0.12
N PRO A 137 -11.81 -18.89 0.63
CA PRO A 137 -10.94 -17.86 1.16
C PRO A 137 -10.24 -17.09 0.03
N SER A 138 -10.13 -15.77 0.16
CA SER A 138 -9.45 -14.92 -0.84
C SER A 138 -7.99 -15.33 -1.06
N ASN A 139 -7.28 -15.73 0.00
CA ASN A 139 -5.86 -16.11 -0.04
C ASN A 139 -4.97 -15.08 -0.74
N THR A 140 -5.25 -13.79 -0.53
CA THR A 140 -4.45 -12.71 -1.13
C THR A 140 -3.55 -12.06 -0.08
N ILE A 141 -2.33 -11.69 -0.48
CA ILE A 141 -1.44 -10.87 0.36
C ILE A 141 -1.96 -9.44 0.37
N LYS A 142 -2.12 -8.91 1.58
CA LYS A 142 -2.52 -7.53 1.81
C LYS A 142 -1.68 -6.90 2.92
N ILE A 143 -1.64 -5.58 2.94
CA ILE A 143 -1.03 -4.78 4.00
C ILE A 143 -2.10 -4.35 4.98
N LEU A 144 -1.99 -4.81 6.23
CA LEU A 144 -2.80 -4.31 7.33
C LEU A 144 -2.12 -3.07 7.92
N GLU A 145 -2.66 -1.89 7.65
CA GLU A 145 -2.18 -0.62 8.23
C GLU A 145 -3.19 -0.04 9.23
N ARG A 146 -2.81 0.05 10.51
CA ARG A 146 -3.66 0.64 11.56
C ARG A 146 -2.87 1.39 12.63
N GLY A 147 -3.61 2.00 13.55
CA GLY A 147 -3.06 2.72 14.71
C GLY A 147 -2.63 1.78 15.84
N LYS A 148 -2.03 2.37 16.88
CA LYS A 148 -1.43 1.66 18.01
C LYS A 148 -2.36 0.63 18.69
N THR A 149 -3.62 1.00 18.92
CA THR A 149 -4.58 0.18 19.70
C THR A 149 -4.77 -1.22 19.13
N LEU A 150 -4.86 -1.37 17.80
CA LEU A 150 -5.02 -2.70 17.20
C LEU A 150 -3.76 -3.55 17.41
N PHE A 151 -2.58 -2.94 17.29
CA PHE A 151 -1.30 -3.63 17.46
C PHE A 151 -0.98 -3.94 18.93
N GLU A 152 -1.51 -3.17 19.87
CA GLU A 152 -1.47 -3.53 21.30
C GLU A 152 -2.32 -4.78 21.58
N ASN A 153 -3.49 -4.91 20.96
CA ASN A 153 -4.30 -6.14 21.06
C ASN A 153 -3.58 -7.33 20.45
N PHE A 154 -2.93 -7.14 19.30
CA PHE A 154 -2.08 -8.16 18.68
C PHE A 154 -0.91 -8.59 19.57
N LEU A 155 -0.24 -7.64 20.20
CA LEU A 155 0.84 -7.93 21.15
C LEU A 155 0.34 -8.70 22.37
N ALA A 156 -0.83 -8.33 22.91
CA ALA A 156 -1.44 -9.07 24.02
C ALA A 156 -1.73 -10.53 23.63
N ILE A 157 -2.37 -10.75 22.49
CA ILE A 157 -2.64 -12.10 21.96
C ILE A 157 -1.34 -12.86 21.70
N HIS A 158 -0.33 -12.20 21.10
CA HIS A 158 0.97 -12.80 20.85
C HIS A 158 1.57 -13.30 22.17
N ASN A 159 1.62 -12.47 23.21
CA ASN A 159 2.19 -12.85 24.50
C ASN A 159 1.40 -13.96 25.21
N GLU A 160 0.07 -13.99 25.06
CA GLU A 160 -0.79 -15.02 25.66
C GLU A 160 -0.68 -16.38 24.95
N THR A 161 -0.35 -16.38 23.66
CA THR A 161 -0.32 -17.59 22.81
C THR A 161 1.09 -18.06 22.45
N SER A 162 2.10 -17.32 22.88
CA SER A 162 3.50 -17.64 22.66
C SER A 162 4.02 -18.50 23.81
N GLU A 163 4.60 -19.64 23.47
CA GLU A 163 5.40 -20.43 24.41
C GLU A 163 6.86 -20.04 24.25
N SER A 164 7.50 -19.64 25.35
CA SER A 164 8.93 -19.34 25.38
C SER A 164 9.70 -20.45 26.10
N ASP A 165 10.95 -20.67 25.70
CA ASP A 165 11.87 -21.48 26.46
C ASP A 165 12.29 -20.75 27.76
N GLY A 166 13.01 -21.45 28.63
CA GLY A 166 13.53 -20.88 29.88
C GLY A 166 14.51 -19.72 29.68
N ASP A 167 14.96 -19.46 28.45
CA ASP A 167 15.88 -18.39 28.06
C ASP A 167 15.17 -17.22 27.35
N GLY A 168 13.84 -17.30 27.19
CA GLY A 168 13.01 -16.24 26.60
C GLY A 168 12.91 -16.26 25.08
N ASN A 169 13.41 -17.29 24.39
CA ASN A 169 13.21 -17.47 22.96
C ASN A 169 11.83 -18.10 22.69
N LEU A 170 11.16 -17.67 21.62
CA LEU A 170 9.90 -18.24 21.19
C LEU A 170 10.13 -19.68 20.68
N VAL A 171 9.47 -20.66 21.30
CA VAL A 171 9.55 -22.08 20.95
C VAL A 171 8.42 -22.46 20.00
N SER A 172 7.20 -22.00 20.29
CA SER A 172 6.03 -22.29 19.48
C SER A 172 4.93 -21.24 19.68
N GLY A 173 4.00 -21.17 18.73
CA GLY A 173 2.83 -20.31 18.82
C GLY A 173 3.09 -18.86 18.45
N GLY A 174 2.31 -17.98 19.06
CA GLY A 174 2.28 -16.56 18.72
C GLY A 174 1.38 -16.24 17.52
N LEU A 175 1.26 -14.94 17.28
CA LEU A 175 0.27 -14.34 16.37
C LEU A 175 0.35 -14.79 14.90
N THR A 176 1.49 -15.34 14.46
CA THR A 176 1.71 -15.83 13.10
C THR A 176 1.29 -17.30 12.93
N ALA A 177 0.95 -17.99 14.01
CA ALA A 177 0.65 -19.42 13.99
C ALA A 177 -0.83 -19.74 13.71
N PHE A 178 -1.73 -18.75 13.78
CA PHE A 178 -3.17 -18.98 13.62
C PHE A 178 -3.90 -17.78 13.00
N ASP A 179 -5.10 -18.04 12.48
CA ASP A 179 -5.93 -16.98 11.90
C ASP A 179 -6.55 -16.08 12.97
N LEU A 180 -6.76 -14.82 12.62
CA LEU A 180 -7.43 -13.80 13.40
C LEU A 180 -8.72 -13.36 12.71
N LYS A 181 -9.82 -13.37 13.45
CA LYS A 181 -11.07 -12.76 13.03
C LYS A 181 -11.17 -11.34 13.57
N LEU A 182 -11.23 -10.38 12.66
CA LEU A 182 -11.33 -8.96 12.94
C LEU A 182 -12.78 -8.50 12.74
N LEU A 183 -13.49 -8.19 13.83
CA LEU A 183 -14.85 -7.65 13.76
C LEU A 183 -14.80 -6.13 13.87
N THR A 184 -15.22 -5.45 12.80
CA THR A 184 -15.25 -3.99 12.76
C THR A 184 -16.64 -3.46 13.11
N LEU A 185 -16.71 -2.52 14.04
CA LEU A 185 -17.92 -1.80 14.44
C LEU A 185 -17.71 -0.30 14.24
N GLY A 186 -18.71 0.41 13.70
CA GLY A 186 -18.60 1.82 13.37
C GLY A 186 -17.77 2.09 12.12
N ALA A 187 -17.60 3.38 11.81
CA ALA A 187 -16.86 3.86 10.64
C ALA A 187 -16.03 5.11 10.97
N GLY A 188 -15.01 5.38 10.16
CA GLY A 188 -14.19 6.58 10.27
C GLY A 188 -13.44 6.66 11.61
N VAL A 189 -13.68 7.74 12.37
CA VAL A 189 -13.02 7.99 13.66
C VAL A 189 -13.59 7.16 14.81
N ASP A 190 -14.83 6.69 14.67
CA ASP A 190 -15.54 5.88 15.67
C ASP A 190 -15.38 4.37 15.42
N MET A 191 -14.57 4.01 14.42
CA MET A 191 -14.31 2.62 14.06
C MET A 191 -13.53 1.91 15.17
N THR A 192 -14.09 0.81 15.67
CA THR A 192 -13.46 -0.10 16.62
C THR A 192 -13.28 -1.47 15.98
N ILE A 193 -12.17 -2.15 16.29
CA ILE A 193 -11.85 -3.46 15.73
C ILE A 193 -11.60 -4.42 16.90
N SER A 194 -12.51 -5.37 17.07
CA SER A 194 -12.33 -6.49 18.00
C SER A 194 -11.56 -7.61 17.33
N VAL A 195 -10.52 -8.10 18.00
CA VAL A 195 -9.67 -9.18 17.51
C VAL A 195 -10.05 -10.47 18.23
N MET A 196 -10.31 -11.53 17.48
CA MET A 196 -10.63 -12.86 18.01
C MET A 196 -9.69 -13.90 17.40
N PRO A 197 -8.83 -14.58 18.18
CA PRO A 197 -7.98 -15.64 17.65
C PRO A 197 -8.80 -16.89 17.31
N ILE A 198 -8.48 -17.54 16.19
CA ILE A 198 -9.05 -18.83 15.77
C ILE A 198 -7.94 -19.86 15.84
N LEU A 199 -7.65 -20.35 17.05
CA LEU A 199 -6.52 -21.26 17.31
C LEU A 199 -6.60 -22.59 16.55
N GLN A 200 -7.79 -23.01 16.11
CA GLN A 200 -7.95 -24.23 15.32
C GLN A 200 -7.48 -24.06 13.87
N ASN A 201 -7.41 -22.83 13.37
CA ASN A 201 -6.89 -22.52 12.03
C ASN A 201 -5.40 -22.24 12.15
N ASN A 202 -4.60 -23.30 12.30
CA ASN A 202 -3.15 -23.25 12.50
C ASN A 202 -2.39 -24.06 11.43
N ASP A 203 -2.98 -24.16 10.24
CA ASP A 203 -2.37 -24.73 9.06
C ASP A 203 -1.10 -23.95 8.65
N ASP A 204 -0.20 -24.67 7.99
CA ASP A 204 1.03 -24.13 7.42
C ASP A 204 0.70 -23.29 6.18
N VAL A 205 0.91 -21.99 6.29
CA VAL A 205 0.65 -21.04 5.21
C VAL A 205 1.77 -21.01 4.17
N ALA A 206 2.94 -21.59 4.44
CA ALA A 206 4.06 -21.60 3.49
C ALA A 206 3.66 -22.28 2.17
N ALA A 207 2.93 -23.40 2.25
CA ALA A 207 2.41 -24.10 1.08
C ALA A 207 1.43 -23.25 0.27
N ILE A 208 0.56 -22.47 0.93
CA ILE A 208 -0.38 -21.56 0.25
C ILE A 208 0.38 -20.45 -0.47
N LEU A 209 1.41 -19.88 0.16
CA LEU A 209 2.22 -18.83 -0.46
C LEU A 209 2.98 -19.34 -1.69
N GLU A 210 3.54 -20.55 -1.61
CA GLU A 210 4.26 -21.18 -2.72
C GLU A 210 3.33 -21.58 -3.86
N GLU A 211 2.20 -22.23 -3.58
CA GLU A 211 1.22 -22.69 -4.58
C GLU A 211 0.61 -21.52 -5.37
N ASN A 212 0.47 -20.35 -4.75
CA ASN A 212 -0.15 -19.17 -5.36
C ASN A 212 0.89 -18.11 -5.79
N GLU A 213 2.19 -18.43 -5.77
CA GLU A 213 3.30 -17.52 -6.12
C GLU A 213 3.22 -16.15 -5.43
N LEU A 214 2.76 -16.15 -4.17
CA LEU A 214 2.50 -14.92 -3.43
C LEU A 214 3.77 -14.37 -2.79
N THR A 215 4.10 -13.12 -3.13
CA THR A 215 5.24 -12.41 -2.56
C THR A 215 4.79 -11.43 -1.47
N LEU A 216 5.56 -11.35 -0.39
CA LEU A 216 5.33 -10.36 0.66
C LEU A 216 5.72 -8.97 0.17
N HIS A 217 4.94 -7.95 0.53
CA HIS A 217 5.29 -6.59 0.19
C HIS A 217 6.46 -6.10 1.05
N ASP A 218 7.39 -5.35 0.45
CA ASP A 218 8.41 -4.62 1.20
C ASP A 218 7.79 -3.40 1.89
N LEU A 219 7.50 -3.55 3.18
CA LEU A 219 6.85 -2.50 3.97
C LEU A 219 7.65 -1.20 4.09
N SER A 220 8.96 -1.22 3.79
CA SER A 220 9.81 -0.03 3.86
C SER A 220 9.57 0.94 2.69
N THR A 221 9.10 0.43 1.56
CA THR A 221 8.78 1.20 0.35
C THR A 221 7.29 1.53 0.23
N VAL A 222 6.48 1.03 1.17
CA VAL A 222 5.03 1.16 1.16
C VAL A 222 4.59 2.53 1.69
N GLY A 223 4.06 3.34 0.77
CA GLY A 223 3.42 4.62 1.07
C GLY A 223 3.79 5.68 0.04
N LEU A 224 3.03 6.78 0.07
CA LEU A 224 3.31 7.89 -0.83
C LEU A 224 4.45 8.75 -0.27
N GLN A 225 5.64 8.57 -0.84
CA GLN A 225 6.83 9.36 -0.52
C GLN A 225 7.00 10.49 -1.54
N LEU A 226 7.05 11.71 -1.01
CA LEU A 226 7.31 12.94 -1.77
C LEU A 226 8.58 13.61 -1.23
N THR A 227 9.26 14.38 -2.06
CA THR A 227 10.38 15.23 -1.64
C THR A 227 9.88 16.34 -0.73
N SER A 228 10.79 17.05 -0.04
CA SER A 228 10.42 18.17 0.83
C SER A 228 9.61 19.23 0.06
N ASP A 229 10.06 19.60 -1.13
CA ASP A 229 9.45 20.65 -1.94
C ASP A 229 8.06 20.24 -2.44
N GLU A 230 7.90 18.98 -2.87
CA GLU A 230 6.60 18.44 -3.28
C GLU A 230 5.61 18.36 -2.11
N ILE A 231 6.08 18.02 -0.89
CA ILE A 231 5.24 18.07 0.30
C ILE A 231 4.73 19.48 0.54
N GLU A 232 5.56 20.51 0.39
CA GLU A 232 5.13 21.90 0.56
C GLU A 232 4.09 22.30 -0.50
N GLN A 233 4.31 21.92 -1.76
CA GLN A 233 3.37 22.16 -2.85
C GLN A 233 2.01 21.49 -2.57
N VAL A 234 1.99 20.23 -2.17
CA VAL A 234 0.75 19.50 -1.88
C VAL A 234 0.07 20.00 -0.60
N ALA A 235 0.83 20.20 0.48
CA ALA A 235 0.28 20.54 1.79
C ALA A 235 -0.18 22.01 1.86
N TYR A 236 0.60 22.93 1.31
CA TYR A 236 0.37 24.37 1.48
C TYR A 236 -0.17 25.03 0.23
N ALA A 237 0.46 24.83 -0.93
CA ALA A 237 0.02 25.41 -2.20
C ALA A 237 -1.28 24.74 -2.72
N GLY A 238 -1.49 23.47 -2.40
CA GLY A 238 -2.65 22.69 -2.84
C GLY A 238 -2.51 22.11 -4.25
N THR A 239 -1.26 21.93 -4.71
CA THR A 239 -0.95 21.22 -5.96
C THR A 239 -1.49 19.80 -5.90
N SER A 240 -2.05 19.30 -7.00
CA SER A 240 -2.58 17.94 -7.04
C SER A 240 -1.44 16.92 -7.14
N LEU A 241 -1.65 15.71 -6.64
CA LEU A 241 -0.65 14.64 -6.80
C LEU A 241 -0.42 14.31 -8.29
N SER A 242 -1.46 14.43 -9.12
CA SER A 242 -1.34 14.20 -10.56
C SER A 242 -0.32 15.15 -11.18
N ASP A 243 -0.36 16.43 -10.81
CA ASP A 243 0.57 17.43 -11.36
C ASP A 243 2.01 17.14 -10.92
N ILE A 244 2.22 16.71 -9.67
CA ILE A 244 3.53 16.30 -9.16
C ILE A 244 4.08 15.12 -9.96
N PHE A 245 3.28 14.07 -10.17
CA PHE A 245 3.71 12.89 -10.92
C PHE A 245 3.91 13.19 -12.41
N SER A 246 3.08 14.05 -13.01
CA SER A 246 3.28 14.51 -14.38
C SER A 246 4.58 15.30 -14.54
N ALA A 247 4.92 16.15 -13.55
CA ALA A 247 6.20 16.87 -13.55
C ALA A 247 7.40 15.92 -13.42
N ARG A 248 7.36 14.97 -12.48
CA ARG A 248 8.42 13.94 -12.35
C ARG A 248 8.65 13.18 -13.64
N LYS A 249 7.57 12.74 -14.29
CA LYS A 249 7.65 12.02 -15.56
C LYS A 249 8.27 12.89 -16.66
N ALA A 250 7.90 14.17 -16.73
CA ALA A 250 8.47 15.10 -17.70
C ALA A 250 9.98 15.34 -17.44
N ASP A 251 10.40 15.40 -16.18
CA ASP A 251 11.81 15.53 -15.81
C ASP A 251 12.61 14.27 -16.16
N GLU A 252 12.07 13.07 -15.89
CA GLU A 252 12.68 11.78 -16.27
C GLU A 252 12.83 11.63 -17.79
N GLU A 253 11.82 12.06 -18.56
CA GLU A 253 11.88 12.08 -20.04
C GLU A 253 12.89 13.11 -20.57
N ALA A 254 13.08 14.23 -19.86
CA ALA A 254 14.05 15.26 -20.21
C ALA A 254 15.50 14.88 -19.85
N GLU A 255 15.72 14.04 -18.83
CA GLU A 255 17.05 13.53 -18.47
C GLU A 255 17.50 12.36 -19.36
N THR A 256 16.58 11.53 -19.82
CA THR A 256 16.89 10.37 -20.70
C THR A 256 17.16 10.75 -22.16
N THR A 257 16.62 11.87 -22.65
CA THR A 257 16.83 12.36 -24.02
C THR A 257 18.27 12.82 -24.34
N PRO A 258 19.00 13.54 -23.47
CA PRO A 258 20.40 13.91 -23.72
C PRO A 258 21.38 12.72 -23.61
N GLU A 259 21.14 11.76 -22.71
CA GLU A 259 22.05 10.60 -22.51
C GLU A 259 22.01 9.61 -23.70
N MET A 260 20.82 9.42 -24.32
CA MET A 260 20.71 8.67 -25.58
C MET A 260 21.32 9.41 -26.78
N ALA A 261 21.33 10.74 -26.78
CA ALA A 261 21.95 11.52 -27.84
C ALA A 261 23.48 11.49 -27.77
N GLU A 262 24.06 11.51 -26.56
CA GLU A 262 25.51 11.43 -26.34
C GLU A 262 26.05 10.02 -26.68
N THR A 263 25.34 8.96 -26.31
CA THR A 263 25.72 7.58 -26.68
C THR A 263 25.58 7.31 -28.18
N LEU A 264 24.60 7.89 -28.87
CA LEU A 264 24.50 7.79 -30.33
C LEU A 264 25.58 8.61 -31.06
N ALA A 265 26.01 9.73 -30.49
CA ALA A 265 27.14 10.51 -31.02
C ALA A 265 28.44 9.72 -30.93
N ASP A 266 28.73 9.11 -29.77
CA ASP A 266 29.92 8.27 -29.56
C ASP A 266 29.93 7.01 -30.45
N VAL A 267 28.76 6.39 -30.68
CA VAL A 267 28.64 5.26 -31.61
C VAL A 267 28.83 5.72 -33.06
N SER A 268 28.30 6.89 -33.44
CA SER A 268 28.47 7.43 -34.79
C SER A 268 29.93 7.77 -35.11
N GLU A 269 30.67 8.27 -34.12
CA GLU A 269 32.09 8.63 -34.26
C GLU A 269 32.98 7.36 -34.29
N SER A 270 32.61 6.35 -33.50
CA SER A 270 33.26 5.03 -33.51
C SER A 270 33.02 4.26 -34.82
N VAL A 271 31.85 4.42 -35.45
CA VAL A 271 31.54 3.80 -36.74
C VAL A 271 32.23 4.55 -37.89
N ALA A 272 32.28 5.88 -37.85
CA ALA A 272 32.96 6.67 -38.89
C ALA A 272 34.46 6.36 -38.96
N SER A 273 35.14 6.25 -37.82
CA SER A 273 36.57 5.90 -37.75
C SER A 273 36.90 4.47 -38.23
N LEU A 274 35.91 3.58 -38.30
CA LEU A 274 36.06 2.21 -38.83
C LEU A 274 36.02 2.14 -40.37
N PHE A 275 35.54 3.20 -41.04
CA PHE A 275 35.39 3.25 -42.50
C PHE A 275 36.35 4.21 -43.21
N ASP A 276 37.08 5.05 -42.47
CA ASP A 276 38.03 6.03 -43.05
C ASP A 276 39.45 5.48 -43.28
N ASP A 277 39.76 4.23 -42.89
CA ASP A 277 41.14 3.68 -42.94
C ASP A 277 41.45 2.80 -44.17
N ASP A 278 40.58 2.75 -45.18
CA ASP A 278 40.70 1.78 -46.30
C ASP A 278 40.74 2.41 -47.71
N THR A 279 41.15 3.68 -47.86
CA THR A 279 41.26 4.34 -49.18
C THR A 279 42.65 4.85 -49.58
N ALA A 280 43.71 4.38 -48.92
CA ALA A 280 45.07 4.62 -49.40
C ALA A 280 45.65 3.35 -50.07
N GLU A 281 46.11 3.54 -51.32
CA GLU A 281 46.96 2.64 -52.12
C GLU A 281 46.29 1.54 -52.95
N VAL A 282 45.70 1.94 -54.08
CA VAL A 282 45.89 1.20 -55.34
C VAL A 282 46.22 2.19 -56.46
N GLU A 283 47.48 2.62 -56.54
CA GLU A 283 48.08 3.08 -57.80
C GLU A 283 48.96 1.97 -58.37
N ALA A 284 48.60 1.50 -59.57
CA ALA A 284 49.43 0.73 -60.48
C ALA A 284 49.17 1.21 -61.91
#